data_AF-A0A1Q8A3K3-F1
#
_entry.id   AF-A0A1Q8A3K3-F1
#
_cell.length_a   1.000
_cell.length_b   1.000
_cell.length_c   1.000
_cell.angle_alpha   90.00
_cell.angle_beta   90.00
_cell.angle_gamma   90.00
#
_symmetry.space_group_name_H-M   'P 1'
#
loop_
_entity.id
_entity.type
_entity.pdbx_description
1 polymer ?
#
loop_
_entity_poly.entity_id
_entity_poly.type
_entity_poly.pdbx_seq_one_letter_code
_entity_poly.pdbx_strand_id
1 'polypeptide(L)' 'MTREAGNDAWIVWSPNTKSEFAVPSAWRVHRVRTLAGETRALEAGQRVAIGAMPVLLEQ' A
#
# COMPACT_ATOMS: atom_id res chain seq x y z
N MET A 1 -11.88 15.47 11.16
CA MET A 1 -10.60 14.74 11.06
C MET A 1 -9.84 15.32 9.89
N THR A 2 -8.93 16.24 10.17
CA THR A 2 -8.12 16.90 9.16
C THR A 2 -6.88 16.02 8.97
N ARG A 3 -6.73 15.40 7.80
CA ARG A 3 -5.50 14.66 7.46
C ARG A 3 -4.39 15.71 7.40
N GLU A 4 -3.40 15.60 8.29
CA GLU A 4 -2.23 16.48 8.23
C GLU A 4 -1.58 16.36 6.86
N ALA A 5 -1.17 17.51 6.33
CA ALA A 5 -0.47 17.78 5.08
C ALA A 5 -0.03 16.55 4.22
N GLY A 6 -0.51 16.51 2.98
CA GLY A 6 0.34 16.20 1.82
C GLY A 6 0.82 14.77 1.57
N ASN A 7 0.42 13.77 2.36
CA ASN A 7 0.83 12.39 2.07
C ASN A 7 -0.08 11.72 1.05
N ASP A 8 0.46 11.44 -0.13
CA ASP A 8 -0.23 10.65 -1.15
C ASP A 8 -0.47 9.23 -0.64
N ALA A 9 -1.59 8.63 -1.07
CA ALA A 9 -1.91 7.26 -0.74
C ALA A 9 -2.59 6.56 -1.90
N TRP A 10 -2.34 5.25 -2.02
CA TRP A 10 -2.86 4.41 -3.09
C TRP A 10 -3.56 3.20 -2.50
N ILE A 11 -4.71 2.86 -3.07
CA ILE A 11 -5.37 1.59 -2.77
C ILE A 11 -5.02 0.62 -3.88
N VAL A 12 -4.45 -0.54 -3.53
CA VAL A 12 -4.06 -1.57 -4.50
C VAL A 12 -4.73 -2.88 -4.14
N TRP A 13 -5.34 -3.53 -5.12
CA TRP A 13 -5.96 -4.85 -4.97
C TRP A 13 -5.98 -5.61 -6.30
N SER A 14 -6.16 -6.93 -6.20
CA SER A 14 -6.38 -7.81 -7.36
C SER A 14 -7.59 -8.69 -7.07
N PRO A 15 -8.77 -8.39 -7.65
CA PRO A 15 -10.03 -9.00 -7.23
C PRO A 15 -10.09 -10.50 -7.50
N ASN A 16 -9.44 -10.96 -8.58
CA ASN A 16 -9.61 -12.31 -9.10
C ASN A 16 -8.44 -13.24 -8.75
N THR A 17 -7.30 -12.72 -8.28
CA THR A 17 -6.09 -13.53 -8.10
C THR A 17 -5.17 -12.93 -7.05
N LYS A 18 -4.56 -13.79 -6.22
CA LYS A 18 -3.46 -13.39 -5.32
C LYS A 18 -2.19 -13.20 -6.15
N SER A 19 -1.53 -12.06 -5.99
CA SER A 19 -0.32 -11.73 -6.73
C SER A 19 0.61 -10.84 -5.90
N GLU A 20 1.79 -10.58 -6.42
CA GLU A 20 2.71 -9.60 -5.86
C GLU A 20 2.74 -8.35 -6.73
N PHE A 21 2.48 -7.20 -6.12
CA PHE A 21 2.56 -5.91 -6.76
C PHE A 21 3.92 -5.26 -6.51
N ALA A 22 4.64 -4.92 -7.58
CA ALA A 22 5.84 -4.09 -7.49
C ALA A 22 5.42 -2.64 -7.30
N VAL A 23 5.73 -2.06 -6.14
CA VAL A 23 5.40 -0.66 -5.86
C VAL A 23 6.35 0.25 -6.64
N PRO A 24 5.84 1.14 -7.52
CA PRO A 24 6.70 2.08 -8.23
C PRO A 24 7.47 2.98 -7.26
N SER A 25 8.79 3.08 -7.43
CA SER A 25 9.65 3.90 -6.56
C SER A 25 9.25 5.38 -6.56
N ALA A 26 8.70 5.87 -7.66
CA ALA A 26 8.19 7.24 -7.79
C ALA A 26 7.04 7.55 -6.81
N TRP A 27 6.32 6.55 -6.31
CA TRP A 27 5.27 6.76 -5.31
C TRP A 27 5.85 7.05 -3.92
N ARG A 28 7.12 6.72 -3.65
CA ARG A 28 7.78 6.97 -2.36
C ARG A 28 7.04 6.37 -1.15
N VAL A 29 6.34 5.25 -1.37
CA VAL A 29 5.63 4.52 -0.31
C VAL A 29 6.63 3.95 0.68
N HIS A 30 6.40 4.20 1.96
CA HIS A 30 7.19 3.59 3.05
C HIS A 30 6.31 2.81 4.05
N ARG A 31 4.98 2.82 3.88
CA ARG A 31 4.05 2.13 4.77
C ARG A 31 2.94 1.42 4.00
N VAL A 32 2.61 0.20 4.45
CA VAL A 32 1.43 -0.56 4.01
C VAL A 32 0.47 -0.67 5.19
N ARG A 33 -0.83 -0.50 4.93
CA ARG A 33 -1.92 -0.70 5.89
C ARG A 33 -2.98 -1.64 5.32
N THR A 34 -3.43 -2.61 6.12
CA THR A 34 -4.53 -3.51 5.76
C THR A 34 -5.88 -2.92 6.15
N LEU A 35 -6.99 -3.48 5.65
CA LEU A 35 -8.33 -3.09 6.09
C LEU A 35 -8.59 -3.37 7.58
N ALA A 36 -7.85 -4.31 8.18
CA ALA A 36 -7.91 -4.59 9.61
C ALA A 36 -7.19 -3.52 10.46
N GLY A 37 -6.51 -2.56 9.82
CA GLY A 37 -5.75 -1.51 10.48
C GLY A 37 -4.30 -1.89 10.81
N GLU A 38 -3.88 -3.11 10.48
CA GLU A 38 -2.49 -3.53 10.65
C GLU A 38 -1.57 -2.71 9.74
N THR A 39 -0.45 -2.25 10.29
CA THR A 39 0.53 -1.46 9.55
C THR A 39 1.88 -2.13 9.54
N ARG A 40 2.60 -2.04 8.43
CA ARG A 40 4.01 -2.43 8.34
C ARG A 40 4.81 -1.45 7.50
N ALA A 41 6.09 -1.33 7.81
CA ALA A 41 7.04 -0.61 6.96
C ALA A 41 7.22 -1.34 5.62
N LEU A 42 7.51 -0.56 4.58
CA LEU A 42 7.87 -1.06 3.26
C LEU A 42 9.20 -0.43 2.86
N GLU A 43 10.20 -1.28 2.62
CA GLU A 43 11.49 -0.82 2.11
C GLU A 43 11.38 -0.48 0.62
N ALA A 44 12.23 0.43 0.14
CA ALA A 44 12.25 0.82 -1.27
C ALA A 44 12.48 -0.40 -2.16
N GLY A 45 11.63 -0.57 -3.18
CA GLY A 45 11.71 -1.70 -4.12
C GLY A 45 11.09 -3.01 -3.62
N GLN A 46 10.56 -3.07 -2.40
CA GLN A 46 9.80 -4.23 -1.94
C GLN A 46 8.48 -4.38 -2.71
N ARG A 47 8.08 -5.64 -2.85
CA ARG A 47 6.78 -6.03 -3.42
C ARG A 47 5.76 -6.16 -2.29
N VAL A 48 4.50 -5.95 -2.63
CA VAL A 48 3.36 -6.08 -1.71
C VAL A 48 2.46 -7.20 -2.20
N ALA A 49 2.16 -8.16 -1.32
CA ALA A 49 1.15 -9.16 -1.61
C ALA A 49 -0.22 -8.48 -1.73
N ILE A 50 -0.91 -8.70 -2.85
CA ILE A 50 -2.23 -8.17 -3.14
C ILE A 50 -3.19 -9.31 -3.49
N GLY A 51 -4.47 -9.12 -3.18
CA GLY A 51 -5.53 -10.06 -3.53
C GLY A 51 -6.88 -9.37 -3.47
N ALA A 52 -7.93 -10.14 -3.24
CA ALA A 52 -9.30 -9.60 -3.16
C ALA A 52 -9.48 -8.61 -2.00
N MET A 53 -8.63 -8.68 -0.97
CA MET A 53 -8.58 -7.71 0.11
C MET A 53 -7.66 -6.54 -0.27
N PRO A 54 -8.17 -5.30 -0.37
CA PRO A 54 -7.35 -4.14 -0.65
C PRO A 54 -6.35 -3.82 0.44
N VAL A 55 -5.23 -3.24 0.03
CA VAL A 55 -4.24 -2.65 0.91
C VAL A 55 -4.07 -1.17 0.58
N LEU A 56 -3.79 -0.37 1.60
CA LEU A 56 -3.47 1.04 1.48
C LEU A 56 -1.94 1.21 1.54
N LEU A 57 -1.38 1.88 0.55
CA LEU A 57 0.02 2.25 0.46
C LEU A 57 0.15 3.74 0.78
N GLU A 58 1.06 4.10 1.67
CA GLU A 58 1.22 5.47 2.15
C GLU A 58 2.68 5.92 2.06
N GLN A 59 2.82 7.18 1.62
CA GLN A 59 4.04 7.98 1.64
C GLN A 59 4.49 8.42 3.01
#